data_AF-A0A3D1P4U9-F1
#
_entry.id   AF-A0A3D1P4U9-F1
#
_cell.length_a   1.000
_cell.length_b   1.000
_cell.length_c   1.000
_cell.angle_alpha   90.00
_cell.angle_beta   90.00
_cell.angle_gamma   90.00
#
_symmetry.space_group_name_H-M   'P 1'
#
loop_
_entity.id
_entity.type
_entity.pdbx_description
1 polymer ?
#
loop_
_entity_poly.entity_id
_entity_poly.type
_entity_poly.pdbx_seq_one_letter_code
_entity_poly.pdbx_strand_id
1 'polypeptide(L)'
;MPEDAPPVPSSPQRLGPRAWLTGEPGPREFLWLGLFLSALSALPVLVATYPQMVDYPAHLARMQIMLHRDTSPFLQEYYGFQWRWMGNLGADILVWPLTWFFSLETAGRIMAGLIPPLTGLSILAAEWAVRRRIGMASMLAFAFVWSPSALLGFLNFGLAQAAALLAFALWVLLDGWKWRAPLFIPIGVFVWLGHVSGWGILGILVFGYEWSKDKSWRAFLAPWPLFFPFLTLVLGDNPGKPPSYGPAPQLYKWAIWKQAMRGTFQWVDYGMTIAIGLLLVASLWFRKWDGKLGWAALIMLVSSLVLPRHIFGGDLVDARMISAGLMVGVMCLSWRAPRWLLLLIPAVFLFRLGYTTIDWERDSRETAEALTALDGLPRGAKVASYVVTERSEWGFNGKEHICGYVVTRLDGFTNCNFALPGIHMMTINGGGPFFRDPFHRLNHRAGRKIDLSDYNPAEHTDYLWYVGQTWPSKLPAGYQIEKSGRTWFLARLAKPRPRS
;
A
#
# COMPACT_ATOMS: atom_id res chain seq x y z
N MET A 1 -25.86 12.65 64.64
CA MET A 1 -25.56 12.60 63.20
C MET A 1 -24.19 13.25 63.01
N PRO A 2 -23.20 12.61 62.38
CA PRO A 2 -21.98 13.30 62.01
C PRO A 2 -22.16 13.89 60.60
N GLU A 3 -22.33 15.21 60.53
CA GLU A 3 -22.04 16.02 59.35
C GLU A 3 -20.52 16.17 59.26
N ASP A 4 -19.86 15.35 58.45
CA ASP A 4 -18.50 15.61 57.96
C ASP A 4 -18.30 14.79 56.67
N ALA A 5 -19.03 15.18 55.63
CA ALA A 5 -18.74 14.75 54.27
C ALA A 5 -17.69 15.70 53.69
N PRO A 6 -16.55 15.20 53.15
CA PRO A 6 -15.54 16.05 52.53
C PRO A 6 -16.14 16.81 51.34
N PRO A 7 -15.73 18.06 51.08
CA PRO A 7 -16.29 18.86 50.01
C PRO A 7 -16.09 18.17 48.66
N VAL A 8 -17.19 18.06 47.91
CA VAL A 8 -17.20 17.59 46.52
C VAL A 8 -16.17 18.40 45.73
N PRO A 9 -15.29 17.77 44.91
CA PRO A 9 -14.31 18.52 44.14
C PRO A 9 -15.02 19.55 43.27
N SER A 10 -14.60 20.80 43.38
CA SER A 10 -15.08 21.89 42.54
C SER A 10 -14.98 21.49 41.07
N SER A 11 -16.02 21.84 40.33
CA SER A 11 -16.10 21.70 38.87
C SER A 11 -14.77 22.09 38.22
N PRO A 12 -14.30 21.34 37.19
CA PRO A 12 -12.97 21.54 36.62
C PRO A 12 -12.79 23.02 36.24
N GLN A 13 -11.84 23.68 36.91
CA GLN A 13 -11.53 25.09 36.66
C GLN A 13 -11.31 25.25 35.16
N ARG A 14 -12.15 26.06 34.50
CA ARG A 14 -11.94 26.43 33.09
C ARG A 14 -10.65 27.24 33.02
N LEU A 15 -9.55 26.57 32.71
CA LEU A 15 -8.27 27.22 32.43
C LEU A 15 -8.46 28.29 31.36
N GLY A 16 -7.85 29.46 31.55
CA GLY A 16 -7.81 30.47 30.50
C GLY A 16 -7.17 29.92 29.21
N PRO A 17 -7.51 30.44 28.01
CA PRO A 17 -7.10 29.86 26.74
C PRO A 17 -5.59 29.62 26.59
N ARG A 18 -4.77 30.56 27.09
CA ARG A 18 -3.30 30.44 27.09
C ARG A 18 -2.81 29.31 27.99
N ALA A 19 -3.35 29.22 29.21
CA ALA A 19 -2.99 28.18 30.18
C ALA A 19 -3.39 26.77 29.69
N TRP A 20 -4.52 26.66 28.98
CA TRP A 20 -4.92 25.42 28.32
C TRP A 20 -3.92 25.02 27.23
N LEU A 21 -3.58 25.95 26.32
CA LEU A 21 -2.65 25.69 25.19
C LEU A 21 -1.25 25.26 25.65
N THR A 22 -0.74 25.82 26.75
CA THR A 22 0.59 25.50 27.28
C THR A 22 0.62 24.25 28.15
N GLY A 23 -0.53 23.75 28.59
CA GLY A 23 -0.60 22.54 29.41
C GLY A 23 -0.41 21.24 28.61
N GLU A 24 -0.07 20.16 29.32
CA GLU A 24 -0.09 18.80 28.74
C GLU A 24 -1.54 18.32 28.58
N PRO A 25 -1.87 17.61 27.48
CA PRO A 25 -3.20 17.06 27.30
C PRO A 25 -3.50 15.88 28.23
N GLY A 26 -4.78 15.67 28.50
CA GLY A 26 -5.26 14.44 29.12
C GLY A 26 -5.06 13.22 28.21
N PRO A 27 -5.07 11.98 28.75
CA PRO A 27 -4.75 10.78 27.98
C PRO A 27 -5.63 10.51 26.75
N ARG A 28 -6.89 10.96 26.79
CA ARG A 28 -7.88 10.77 25.71
C ARG A 28 -8.20 12.05 24.94
N GLU A 29 -7.58 13.18 25.29
CA GLU A 29 -7.99 14.49 24.77
C GLU A 29 -7.84 14.57 23.24
N PHE A 30 -6.79 13.95 22.70
CA PHE A 30 -6.54 13.88 21.26
C PHE A 30 -7.13 12.66 20.55
N LEU A 31 -7.91 11.81 21.25
CA LEU A 31 -8.54 10.64 20.64
C LEU A 31 -9.47 11.04 19.50
N TRP A 32 -10.36 12.01 19.73
CA TRP A 32 -11.30 12.47 18.71
C TRP A 32 -10.60 13.11 17.52
N LEU A 33 -9.51 13.86 17.75
CA LEU A 33 -8.69 14.38 16.66
C LEU A 33 -8.09 13.22 15.84
N GLY A 34 -7.53 12.21 16.50
CA GLY A 34 -7.01 11.02 15.81
C GLY A 34 -8.07 10.27 15.01
N LEU A 35 -9.27 10.08 15.57
CA LEU A 35 -10.39 9.44 14.88
C LEU A 35 -10.83 10.26 13.66
N PHE A 36 -10.91 11.58 13.81
CA PHE A 36 -11.21 12.49 12.70
C PHE A 36 -10.14 12.41 11.61
N LEU A 37 -8.85 12.47 11.95
CA LEU A 37 -7.75 12.34 10.99
C LEU A 37 -7.74 10.97 10.31
N SER A 38 -8.14 9.91 11.01
CA SER A 38 -8.29 8.56 10.44
C SER A 38 -9.40 8.55 9.39
N ALA A 39 -10.58 9.08 9.70
CA ALA A 39 -11.66 9.20 8.72
C ALA A 39 -11.26 10.09 7.53
N LEU A 40 -10.64 11.24 7.81
CA LEU A 40 -10.18 12.19 6.81
C LEU A 40 -9.12 11.59 5.88
N SER A 41 -8.34 10.60 6.33
CA SER A 41 -7.32 9.95 5.50
C SER A 41 -7.87 9.27 4.24
N ALA A 42 -9.18 8.95 4.19
CA ALA A 42 -9.85 8.42 3.00
C ALA A 42 -10.08 9.46 1.90
N LEU A 43 -9.84 10.76 2.17
CA LEU A 43 -10.19 11.87 1.29
C LEU A 43 -9.70 11.72 -0.16
N PRO A 44 -8.45 11.29 -0.46
CA PRO A 44 -8.01 11.07 -1.83
C PRO A 44 -8.90 10.10 -2.63
N VAL A 45 -9.39 9.03 -1.99
CA VAL A 45 -10.28 8.04 -2.61
C VAL A 45 -11.69 8.61 -2.78
N LEU A 46 -12.14 9.46 -1.86
CA LEU A 46 -13.47 10.07 -1.93
C LEU A 46 -13.59 11.07 -3.07
N VAL A 47 -12.52 11.83 -3.36
CA VAL A 47 -12.52 12.80 -4.47
C VAL A 47 -12.20 12.16 -5.82
N ALA A 48 -11.44 11.06 -5.85
CA ALA A 48 -11.07 10.37 -7.07
C ALA A 48 -12.09 9.29 -7.44
N THR A 49 -12.72 9.42 -8.60
CA THR A 49 -13.60 8.37 -9.17
C THR A 49 -12.80 7.10 -9.46
N TYR A 50 -11.58 7.26 -9.95
CA TYR A 50 -10.62 6.18 -10.17
C TYR A 50 -9.47 6.35 -9.17
N PRO A 51 -9.33 5.49 -8.16
CA PRO A 51 -8.21 5.55 -7.21
C PRO A 51 -6.86 5.57 -7.93
N GLN A 52 -6.02 6.57 -7.61
CA GLN A 52 -4.75 6.82 -8.31
C GLN A 52 -3.59 6.09 -7.64
N MET A 53 -3.79 4.81 -7.33
CA MET A 53 -2.70 3.93 -6.89
C MET A 53 -2.16 3.13 -8.08
N VAL A 54 -0.83 3.03 -8.19
CA VAL A 54 -0.15 2.49 -9.38
C VAL A 54 -0.64 1.09 -9.80
N ASP A 55 -0.79 0.17 -8.85
CA ASP A 55 -1.16 -1.23 -9.11
C ASP A 55 -2.67 -1.49 -9.03
N TYR A 56 -3.48 -0.47 -8.65
CA TYR A 56 -4.91 -0.66 -8.41
C TYR A 56 -5.69 -1.17 -9.63
N PRO A 57 -5.49 -0.65 -10.85
CA PRO A 57 -6.16 -1.21 -12.03
C PRO A 57 -5.79 -2.67 -12.31
N ALA A 58 -4.54 -3.09 -12.06
CA ALA A 58 -4.12 -4.48 -12.22
C ALA A 58 -4.78 -5.39 -11.17
N HIS A 59 -4.99 -4.90 -9.94
CA HIS A 59 -5.78 -5.61 -8.95
C HIS A 59 -7.24 -5.80 -9.39
N LEU A 60 -7.87 -4.76 -9.96
CA LEU A 60 -9.23 -4.89 -10.51
C LEU A 60 -9.29 -5.91 -11.64
N ALA A 61 -8.33 -5.90 -12.57
CA ALA A 61 -8.27 -6.85 -13.67
C ALA A 61 -8.18 -8.30 -13.18
N ARG A 62 -7.31 -8.55 -12.19
CA ARG A 62 -7.20 -9.86 -11.53
C ARG A 62 -8.52 -10.27 -10.87
N MET A 63 -9.19 -9.36 -10.16
CA MET A 63 -10.47 -9.65 -9.50
C MET A 63 -11.59 -9.91 -10.52
N GLN A 64 -11.58 -9.22 -11.68
CA GLN A 64 -12.52 -9.49 -12.76
C GLN A 64 -12.36 -10.92 -13.28
N ILE A 65 -11.12 -11.34 -13.53
CA ILE A 65 -10.82 -12.70 -13.97
C ILE A 65 -11.21 -13.72 -12.90
N MET A 66 -10.85 -13.47 -11.64
CA MET A 66 -11.22 -14.33 -10.52
C MET A 66 -12.73 -14.58 -10.42
N LEU A 67 -13.56 -13.55 -10.63
CA LEU A 67 -15.01 -13.60 -10.42
C LEU A 67 -15.79 -14.07 -11.65
N HIS A 68 -15.32 -13.72 -12.86
CA HIS A 68 -16.12 -13.84 -14.08
C HIS A 68 -15.49 -14.72 -15.15
N ARG A 69 -14.31 -15.31 -14.91
CA ARG A 69 -13.68 -16.19 -15.90
C ARG A 69 -14.62 -17.30 -16.36
N ASP A 70 -15.23 -18.03 -15.44
CA ASP A 70 -16.01 -19.21 -15.82
C ASP A 70 -17.36 -18.87 -16.49
N THR A 71 -17.76 -17.60 -16.51
CA THR A 71 -18.97 -17.10 -17.18
C THR A 71 -18.70 -16.27 -18.43
N SER A 72 -17.44 -15.87 -18.68
CA SER A 72 -17.06 -15.07 -19.84
C SER A 72 -16.19 -15.88 -20.81
N PRO A 73 -16.67 -16.17 -22.05
CA PRO A 73 -15.90 -16.97 -23.02
C PRO A 73 -14.57 -16.32 -23.37
N PHE A 74 -14.51 -14.98 -23.41
CA PHE A 74 -13.28 -14.24 -23.67
C PHE A 74 -12.26 -14.42 -22.54
N LEU A 75 -12.68 -14.30 -21.28
CA LEU A 75 -11.77 -14.49 -20.16
C LEU A 75 -11.24 -15.93 -20.06
N GLN A 76 -12.05 -16.94 -20.44
CA GLN A 76 -11.59 -18.34 -20.50
C GLN A 76 -10.53 -18.53 -21.58
N GLU A 77 -10.72 -17.92 -22.76
CA GLU A 77 -9.76 -17.95 -23.85
C GLU A 77 -8.44 -17.31 -23.41
N TYR A 78 -8.51 -16.11 -22.82
CA TYR A 78 -7.35 -15.25 -22.59
C TYR A 78 -6.58 -15.52 -21.31
N TYR A 79 -7.23 -16.04 -20.27
CA TYR A 79 -6.63 -16.14 -18.94
C TYR A 79 -6.91 -17.50 -18.30
N GLY A 80 -5.97 -17.97 -17.51
CA GLY A 80 -6.18 -19.04 -16.53
C GLY A 80 -6.22 -18.44 -15.12
N PHE A 81 -7.01 -19.04 -14.24
CA PHE A 81 -7.03 -18.67 -12.82
C PHE A 81 -7.13 -19.93 -11.97
N GLN A 82 -6.24 -20.05 -10.98
CA GLN A 82 -6.23 -21.17 -10.04
C GLN A 82 -6.07 -20.64 -8.62
N TRP A 83 -7.07 -20.92 -7.79
CA TRP A 83 -7.04 -20.59 -6.37
C TRP A 83 -5.92 -21.34 -5.65
N ARG A 84 -5.12 -20.61 -4.88
CA ARG A 84 -4.06 -21.15 -4.04
C ARG A 84 -4.04 -20.42 -2.70
N TRP A 85 -3.87 -21.15 -1.61
CA TRP A 85 -3.65 -20.54 -0.29
C TRP A 85 -2.27 -19.87 -0.27
N MET A 86 -2.25 -18.55 -0.22
CA MET A 86 -1.02 -17.77 -0.22
C MET A 86 -1.16 -16.50 0.61
N GLY A 87 -0.03 -15.97 1.07
CA GLY A 87 0.00 -14.73 1.84
C GLY A 87 -0.12 -13.47 0.98
N ASN A 88 -1.16 -13.40 0.13
CA ASN A 88 -1.46 -12.28 -0.77
C ASN A 88 -2.90 -12.37 -1.31
N LEU A 89 -3.89 -12.58 -0.41
CA LEU A 89 -5.29 -12.83 -0.76
C LEU A 89 -6.29 -11.87 -0.10
N GLY A 90 -5.84 -10.94 0.76
CA GLY A 90 -6.74 -10.14 1.59
C GLY A 90 -7.86 -9.43 0.81
N ALA A 91 -7.50 -8.63 -0.18
CA ALA A 91 -8.42 -7.91 -1.06
C ALA A 91 -9.20 -8.87 -1.97
N ASP A 92 -8.58 -9.93 -2.49
CA ASP A 92 -9.25 -10.96 -3.29
C ASP A 92 -10.41 -11.63 -2.52
N ILE A 93 -10.20 -11.95 -1.24
CA ILE A 93 -11.23 -12.56 -0.38
C ILE A 93 -12.31 -11.53 -0.01
N LEU A 94 -11.91 -10.30 0.33
CA LEU A 94 -12.84 -9.27 0.79
C LEU A 94 -13.70 -8.68 -0.35
N VAL A 95 -13.18 -8.61 -1.58
CA VAL A 95 -13.94 -8.07 -2.71
C VAL A 95 -15.11 -8.97 -3.09
N TRP A 96 -14.95 -10.29 -2.90
CA TRP A 96 -15.96 -11.25 -3.32
C TRP A 96 -17.35 -10.99 -2.70
N PRO A 97 -17.53 -10.92 -1.37
CA PRO A 97 -18.82 -10.55 -0.80
C PRO A 97 -19.23 -9.09 -1.09
N LEU A 98 -18.28 -8.16 -1.28
CA LEU A 98 -18.61 -6.77 -1.64
C LEU A 98 -19.28 -6.68 -3.03
N THR A 99 -18.90 -7.56 -3.96
CA THR A 99 -19.46 -7.58 -5.32
C THR A 99 -20.90 -8.09 -5.39
N TRP A 100 -21.43 -8.65 -4.29
CA TRP A 100 -22.86 -8.98 -4.20
C TRP A 100 -23.73 -7.72 -4.09
N PHE A 101 -23.16 -6.61 -3.63
CA PHE A 101 -23.88 -5.35 -3.39
C PHE A 101 -23.44 -4.22 -4.33
N PHE A 102 -22.21 -4.28 -4.85
CA PHE A 102 -21.60 -3.20 -5.63
C PHE A 102 -20.95 -3.73 -6.91
N SER A 103 -20.79 -2.86 -7.92
CA SER A 103 -19.94 -3.19 -9.07
C SER A 103 -18.49 -3.43 -8.63
N LEU A 104 -17.72 -4.21 -9.39
CA LEU A 104 -16.33 -4.50 -9.06
C LEU A 104 -15.48 -3.23 -8.91
N GLU A 105 -15.64 -2.24 -9.79
CA GLU A 105 -14.91 -0.96 -9.67
C GLU A 105 -15.28 -0.21 -8.37
N THR A 106 -16.55 -0.27 -7.95
CA THR A 106 -17.02 0.34 -6.69
C THR A 106 -16.51 -0.44 -5.47
N ALA A 107 -16.56 -1.77 -5.51
CA ALA A 107 -16.04 -2.63 -4.45
C ALA A 107 -14.53 -2.41 -4.26
N GLY A 108 -13.77 -2.31 -5.35
CA GLY A 108 -12.36 -1.92 -5.34
C GLY A 108 -12.14 -0.55 -4.71
N ARG A 109 -12.96 0.45 -5.07
CA ARG A 109 -12.85 1.81 -4.54
C ARG A 109 -13.14 1.85 -3.04
N ILE A 110 -14.13 1.10 -2.58
CA ILE A 110 -14.44 0.93 -1.15
C ILE A 110 -13.22 0.32 -0.43
N MET A 111 -12.63 -0.75 -0.96
CA MET A 111 -11.43 -1.36 -0.35
C MET A 111 -10.27 -0.38 -0.27
N ALA A 112 -9.98 0.36 -1.35
CA ALA A 112 -8.94 1.39 -1.36
C ALA A 112 -9.22 2.50 -0.34
N GLY A 113 -10.49 2.88 -0.14
CA GLY A 113 -10.93 3.89 0.82
C GLY A 113 -10.91 3.44 2.28
N LEU A 114 -11.00 2.14 2.55
CA LEU A 114 -10.99 1.58 3.91
C LEU A 114 -9.58 1.43 4.49
N ILE A 115 -8.56 1.18 3.66
CA ILE A 115 -7.19 0.93 4.11
C ILE A 115 -6.59 2.12 4.89
N PRO A 116 -6.68 3.38 4.43
CA PRO A 116 -6.08 4.52 5.14
C PRO A 116 -6.71 4.76 6.53
N PRO A 117 -8.05 4.79 6.68
CA PRO A 117 -8.67 4.90 8.00
C PRO A 117 -8.33 3.73 8.92
N LEU A 118 -8.33 2.49 8.42
CA LEU A 118 -7.93 1.32 9.22
C LEU A 118 -6.49 1.44 9.71
N THR A 119 -5.59 1.97 8.89
CA THR A 119 -4.21 2.25 9.29
C THR A 119 -4.15 3.30 10.40
N GLY A 120 -4.86 4.43 10.25
CA GLY A 120 -4.96 5.47 11.29
C GLY A 120 -5.51 4.93 12.62
N LEU A 121 -6.59 4.15 12.57
CA LEU A 121 -7.19 3.50 13.74
C LEU A 121 -6.20 2.52 14.40
N SER A 122 -5.45 1.77 13.61
CA SER A 122 -4.46 0.81 14.11
C SER A 122 -3.28 1.49 14.83
N ILE A 123 -2.85 2.66 14.36
CA ILE A 123 -1.83 3.50 15.00
C ILE A 123 -2.32 3.97 16.38
N LEU A 124 -3.55 4.48 16.46
CA LEU A 124 -4.16 4.93 17.71
C LEU A 124 -4.32 3.77 18.70
N ALA A 125 -4.81 2.62 18.23
CA ALA A 125 -4.97 1.42 19.05
C ALA A 125 -3.64 0.94 19.63
N ALA A 126 -2.60 0.90 18.81
CA ALA A 126 -1.26 0.48 19.24
C ALA A 126 -0.63 1.48 20.23
N GLU A 127 -0.75 2.79 20.02
CA GLU A 127 -0.27 3.77 21.03
C GLU A 127 -1.04 3.61 22.36
N TRP A 128 -2.37 3.50 22.28
CA TRP A 128 -3.21 3.33 23.46
C TRP A 128 -2.87 2.06 24.23
N ALA A 129 -2.68 0.93 23.55
CA ALA A 129 -2.33 -0.33 24.18
C ALA A 129 -1.00 -0.24 24.96
N VAL A 130 0.00 0.43 24.36
CA VAL A 130 1.35 0.51 24.93
C VAL A 130 1.47 1.58 26.03
N ARG A 131 0.76 2.72 25.90
CA ARG A 131 0.96 3.92 26.74
C ARG A 131 -0.26 4.44 27.47
N ARG A 132 -1.45 3.93 27.17
CA ARG A 132 -2.74 4.42 27.70
C ARG A 132 -2.97 5.91 27.45
N ARG A 133 -2.44 6.45 26.35
CA ARG A 133 -2.64 7.83 25.91
C ARG A 133 -2.55 7.95 24.39
N ILE A 134 -3.16 9.00 23.85
CA ILE A 134 -3.00 9.46 22.47
C ILE A 134 -2.23 10.79 22.51
N GLY A 135 -1.09 10.88 21.81
CA GLY A 135 -0.27 12.10 21.82
C GLY A 135 0.63 12.26 20.60
N MET A 136 1.77 12.93 20.79
CA MET A 136 2.69 13.31 19.69
C MET A 136 3.07 12.14 18.78
N ALA A 137 3.29 10.97 19.38
CA ALA A 137 3.75 9.79 18.67
C ALA A 137 2.72 9.30 17.62
N SER A 138 1.44 9.13 17.99
CA SER A 138 0.42 8.78 17.00
C SER A 138 0.22 9.89 16.00
N MET A 139 0.05 11.15 16.45
CA MET A 139 -0.21 12.29 15.55
C MET A 139 0.85 12.43 14.46
N LEU A 140 2.13 12.18 14.79
CA LEU A 140 3.20 12.21 13.80
C LEU A 140 3.22 10.93 12.93
N ALA A 141 2.89 9.77 13.48
CA ALA A 141 2.81 8.51 12.74
C ALA A 141 1.73 8.54 11.62
N PHE A 142 0.71 9.39 11.72
CA PHE A 142 -0.25 9.62 10.63
C PHE A 142 0.41 10.02 9.30
N ALA A 143 1.60 10.64 9.33
CA ALA A 143 2.34 10.98 8.11
C ALA A 143 2.69 9.76 7.22
N PHE A 144 2.63 8.54 7.78
CA PHE A 144 2.89 7.28 7.08
C PHE A 144 1.64 6.55 6.59
N VAL A 145 0.43 7.10 6.81
CA VAL A 145 -0.83 6.48 6.33
C VAL A 145 -0.80 6.35 4.81
N TRP A 146 -0.48 7.43 4.10
CA TRP A 146 -0.18 7.43 2.67
C TRP A 146 1.32 7.22 2.41
N SER A 147 1.83 6.07 2.87
CA SER A 147 3.20 5.61 2.60
C SER A 147 3.41 5.30 1.10
N PRO A 148 4.66 5.21 0.64
CA PRO A 148 4.97 4.73 -0.72
C PRO A 148 4.25 3.41 -1.08
N SER A 149 4.15 2.47 -0.14
CA SER A 149 3.43 1.20 -0.34
C SER A 149 1.93 1.40 -0.58
N ALA A 150 1.30 2.37 0.08
CA ALA A 150 -0.11 2.69 -0.11
C ALA A 150 -0.34 3.41 -1.46
N LEU A 151 0.55 4.32 -1.84
CA LEU A 151 0.50 5.03 -3.12
C LEU A 151 0.78 4.11 -4.32
N LEU A 152 1.64 3.10 -4.14
CA LEU A 152 1.85 2.05 -5.14
C LEU A 152 0.64 1.13 -5.29
N GLY A 153 -0.27 1.08 -4.31
CA GLY A 153 -1.48 0.27 -4.39
C GLY A 153 -1.31 -1.16 -3.91
N PHE A 154 -0.40 -1.40 -2.96
CA PHE A 154 -0.27 -2.73 -2.33
C PHE A 154 -1.43 -3.02 -1.38
N LEU A 155 -2.64 -3.21 -1.91
CA LEU A 155 -3.89 -3.33 -1.16
C LEU A 155 -3.81 -4.42 -0.08
N ASN A 156 -3.33 -5.60 -0.47
CA ASN A 156 -3.12 -6.75 0.41
C ASN A 156 -2.15 -6.43 1.56
N PHE A 157 -1.03 -5.78 1.26
CA PHE A 157 -0.07 -5.36 2.28
C PHE A 157 -0.63 -4.29 3.21
N GLY A 158 -1.34 -3.29 2.68
CA GLY A 158 -1.97 -2.23 3.48
C GLY A 158 -2.98 -2.78 4.48
N LEU A 159 -3.87 -3.69 4.04
CA LEU A 159 -4.79 -4.41 4.91
C LEU A 159 -4.05 -5.21 5.98
N ALA A 160 -3.03 -5.98 5.59
CA ALA A 160 -2.26 -6.81 6.51
C ALA A 160 -1.46 -5.98 7.52
N GLN A 161 -0.92 -4.82 7.13
CA GLN A 161 -0.19 -3.91 8.04
C GLN A 161 -1.13 -3.31 9.09
N ALA A 162 -2.31 -2.83 8.68
CA ALA A 162 -3.31 -2.32 9.61
C ALA A 162 -3.80 -3.43 10.57
N ALA A 163 -4.07 -4.63 10.03
CA ALA A 163 -4.44 -5.79 10.83
C ALA A 163 -3.32 -6.22 11.80
N ALA A 164 -2.06 -6.16 11.38
CA ALA A 164 -0.89 -6.46 12.22
C ALA A 164 -0.77 -5.48 13.40
N LEU A 165 -0.97 -4.18 13.18
CA LEU A 165 -0.95 -3.18 14.25
C LEU A 165 -2.12 -3.34 15.22
N LEU A 166 -3.33 -3.65 14.73
CA LEU A 166 -4.50 -3.95 15.58
C LEU A 166 -4.29 -5.23 16.38
N ALA A 167 -3.80 -6.30 15.74
CA ALA A 167 -3.46 -7.56 16.40
C ALA A 167 -2.37 -7.34 17.45
N PHE A 168 -1.34 -6.53 17.15
CA PHE A 168 -0.34 -6.16 18.14
C PHE A 168 -0.94 -5.39 19.32
N ALA A 169 -1.82 -4.42 19.07
CA ALA A 169 -2.51 -3.71 20.15
C ALA A 169 -3.29 -4.68 21.04
N LEU A 170 -4.00 -5.64 20.44
CA LEU A 170 -4.70 -6.70 21.16
C LEU A 170 -3.74 -7.60 21.97
N TRP A 171 -2.57 -7.94 21.43
CA TRP A 171 -1.55 -8.76 22.11
C TRP A 171 -1.09 -8.10 23.42
N VAL A 172 -0.85 -6.79 23.35
CA VAL A 172 -0.44 -5.96 24.49
C VAL A 172 -1.59 -5.82 25.50
N LEU A 173 -2.83 -5.67 25.04
CA LEU A 173 -3.99 -5.55 25.93
C LEU A 173 -4.34 -6.84 26.67
N LEU A 174 -4.08 -8.00 26.06
CA LEU A 174 -4.34 -9.32 26.62
C LEU A 174 -3.17 -9.87 27.45
N ASP A 175 -2.23 -9.01 27.86
CA ASP A 175 -1.06 -9.43 28.62
C ASP A 175 -1.45 -10.11 29.94
N GLY A 176 -0.85 -11.27 30.20
CA GLY A 176 -1.22 -12.13 31.34
C GLY A 176 -2.47 -13.01 31.14
N TRP A 177 -3.23 -12.87 30.04
CA TRP A 177 -4.39 -13.72 29.78
C TRP A 177 -3.99 -15.08 29.20
N LYS A 178 -4.41 -16.17 29.85
CA LYS A 178 -4.04 -17.55 29.48
C LYS A 178 -4.44 -17.97 28.05
N TRP A 179 -5.51 -17.38 27.51
CA TRP A 179 -5.99 -17.68 26.15
C TRP A 179 -5.41 -16.76 25.07
N ARG A 180 -4.48 -15.85 25.44
CA ARG A 180 -3.84 -14.95 24.47
C ARG A 180 -3.16 -15.73 23.34
N ALA A 181 -2.34 -16.74 23.65
CA ALA A 181 -1.62 -17.48 22.62
C ALA A 181 -2.55 -18.27 21.67
N PRO A 182 -3.51 -19.09 22.16
CA PRO A 182 -4.48 -19.77 21.27
C PRO A 182 -5.27 -18.83 20.36
N LEU A 183 -5.69 -17.66 20.85
CA LEU A 183 -6.40 -16.67 20.05
C LEU A 183 -5.55 -16.13 18.89
N PHE A 184 -4.22 -16.09 19.04
CA PHE A 184 -3.32 -15.56 18.01
C PHE A 184 -3.01 -16.54 16.88
N ILE A 185 -3.40 -17.81 17.00
CA ILE A 185 -3.31 -18.77 15.89
C ILE A 185 -4.22 -18.33 14.73
N PRO A 186 -5.56 -18.21 14.89
CA PRO A 186 -6.43 -17.76 13.80
C PRO A 186 -6.15 -16.31 13.38
N ILE A 187 -5.76 -15.43 14.30
CA ILE A 187 -5.36 -14.04 13.95
C ILE A 187 -4.11 -14.05 13.06
N GLY A 188 -3.10 -14.85 13.39
CA GLY A 188 -1.88 -14.98 12.61
C GLY A 188 -2.18 -15.46 11.18
N VAL A 189 -3.06 -16.45 11.03
CA VAL A 189 -3.54 -16.93 9.73
C VAL A 189 -4.27 -15.82 8.97
N PHE A 190 -5.17 -15.07 9.62
CA PHE A 190 -5.89 -13.98 9.00
C PHE A 190 -4.96 -12.86 8.48
N VAL A 191 -3.99 -12.44 9.28
CA VAL A 191 -3.00 -11.43 8.86
C VAL A 191 -2.12 -11.95 7.72
N TRP A 192 -1.72 -13.22 7.77
CA TRP A 192 -0.97 -13.86 6.69
C TRP A 192 -1.76 -13.92 5.38
N LEU A 193 -3.04 -14.35 5.42
CA LEU A 193 -3.93 -14.36 4.25
C LEU A 193 -4.01 -12.97 3.62
N GLY A 194 -3.99 -11.91 4.43
CA GLY A 194 -3.80 -10.55 3.97
C GLY A 194 -2.51 -10.40 3.15
N HIS A 195 -1.35 -10.48 3.83
CA HIS A 195 -0.06 -10.42 3.17
C HIS A 195 1.08 -10.97 4.06
N VAL A 196 2.02 -11.73 3.47
CA VAL A 196 3.17 -12.32 4.20
C VAL A 196 4.02 -11.27 4.92
N SER A 197 4.30 -10.12 4.29
CA SER A 197 5.04 -9.03 4.94
C SER A 197 4.29 -8.39 6.12
N GLY A 198 2.96 -8.32 6.08
CA GLY A 198 2.17 -7.83 7.22
C GLY A 198 2.19 -8.81 8.38
N TRP A 199 2.12 -10.11 8.10
CA TRP A 199 2.33 -11.17 9.09
C TRP A 199 3.75 -11.12 9.70
N GLY A 200 4.78 -10.89 8.89
CA GLY A 200 6.14 -10.67 9.37
C GLY A 200 6.26 -9.45 10.30
N ILE A 201 5.60 -8.34 9.94
CA ILE A 201 5.50 -7.14 10.79
C ILE A 201 4.87 -7.49 12.15
N LEU A 202 3.78 -8.25 12.17
CA LEU A 202 3.16 -8.70 13.44
C LEU A 202 4.13 -9.52 14.28
N GLY A 203 4.85 -10.48 13.68
CA GLY A 203 5.86 -11.27 14.38
C GLY A 203 6.97 -10.42 15.00
N ILE A 204 7.49 -9.44 14.25
CA ILE A 204 8.52 -8.50 14.72
C ILE A 204 7.99 -7.62 15.86
N LEU A 205 6.74 -7.14 15.77
CA LEU A 205 6.11 -6.35 16.82
C LEU A 205 5.92 -7.14 18.12
N VAL A 206 5.39 -8.36 18.03
CA VAL A 206 5.22 -9.27 19.19
C VAL A 206 6.57 -9.60 19.81
N PHE A 207 7.55 -10.01 19.00
CA PHE A 207 8.91 -10.28 19.47
C PHE A 207 9.52 -9.06 20.16
N GLY A 208 9.48 -7.89 19.51
CA GLY A 208 10.08 -6.66 20.03
C GLY A 208 9.46 -6.22 21.36
N TYR A 209 8.15 -6.36 21.51
CA TYR A 209 7.44 -6.05 22.75
C TYR A 209 7.81 -7.03 23.88
N GLU A 210 7.78 -8.33 23.62
CA GLU A 210 8.12 -9.33 24.64
C GLU A 210 9.60 -9.24 25.03
N TRP A 211 10.49 -9.04 24.07
CA TRP A 211 11.91 -8.80 24.32
C TRP A 211 12.15 -7.55 25.17
N SER A 212 11.33 -6.50 25.00
CA SER A 212 11.46 -5.27 25.78
C SER A 212 11.15 -5.43 27.28
N LYS A 213 10.40 -6.47 27.66
CA LYS A 213 9.98 -6.69 29.06
C LYS A 213 11.11 -7.25 29.91
N ASP A 214 11.72 -8.34 29.47
CA ASP A 214 12.67 -9.12 30.28
C ASP A 214 13.97 -9.49 29.54
N LYS A 215 14.07 -9.21 28.23
CA LYS A 215 15.20 -9.57 27.36
C LYS A 215 15.59 -11.05 27.47
N SER A 216 14.61 -11.93 27.65
CA SER A 216 14.85 -13.36 27.86
C SER A 216 14.59 -14.18 26.60
N TRP A 217 15.04 -15.44 26.61
CA TRP A 217 14.77 -16.41 25.55
C TRP A 217 13.26 -16.63 25.32
N ARG A 218 12.40 -16.32 26.31
CA ARG A 218 10.94 -16.44 26.20
C ARG A 218 10.37 -15.56 25.09
N ALA A 219 11.01 -14.43 24.80
CA ALA A 219 10.60 -13.55 23.70
C ALA A 219 10.70 -14.25 22.34
N PHE A 220 11.65 -15.18 22.14
CA PHE A 220 11.77 -15.96 20.91
C PHE A 220 10.65 -17.00 20.78
N LEU A 221 10.12 -17.49 21.91
CA LEU A 221 8.95 -18.36 21.91
C LEU A 221 7.63 -17.60 21.82
N ALA A 222 7.57 -16.33 22.24
CA ALA A 222 6.30 -15.63 22.34
C ALA A 222 5.50 -15.52 21.02
N PRO A 223 6.15 -15.34 19.84
CA PRO A 223 5.47 -15.38 18.55
C PRO A 223 5.00 -16.78 18.11
N TRP A 224 5.15 -17.84 18.93
CA TRP A 224 4.86 -19.20 18.49
C TRP A 224 3.48 -19.43 17.84
N PRO A 225 2.38 -18.78 18.28
CA PRO A 225 1.07 -18.93 17.64
C PRO A 225 1.06 -18.48 16.18
N LEU A 226 2.02 -17.63 15.80
CA LEU A 226 2.15 -17.09 14.45
C LEU A 226 2.93 -18.02 13.52
N PHE A 227 3.53 -19.13 13.99
CA PHE A 227 4.32 -20.03 13.13
C PHE A 227 3.47 -20.90 12.18
N PHE A 228 2.17 -21.07 12.39
CA PHE A 228 1.38 -21.98 11.55
C PHE A 228 1.39 -21.60 10.05
N PRO A 229 1.22 -20.32 9.66
CA PRO A 229 1.44 -19.89 8.28
C PRO A 229 2.86 -20.12 7.73
N PHE A 230 3.87 -20.26 8.59
CA PHE A 230 5.23 -20.58 8.12
C PHE A 230 5.30 -22.00 7.55
N LEU A 231 4.49 -22.94 8.06
CA LEU A 231 4.43 -24.30 7.53
C LEU A 231 3.94 -24.32 6.09
N THR A 232 3.00 -23.43 5.71
CA THR A 232 2.54 -23.35 4.31
C THR A 232 3.62 -22.75 3.40
N LEU A 233 4.49 -21.87 3.92
CA LEU A 233 5.61 -21.31 3.16
C LEU A 233 6.74 -22.33 2.94
N VAL A 234 7.01 -23.18 3.94
CA VAL A 234 8.11 -24.17 3.87
C VAL A 234 7.68 -25.47 3.18
N LEU A 235 6.47 -25.95 3.47
CA LEU A 235 5.95 -27.21 2.93
C LEU A 235 5.19 -27.02 1.61
N GLY A 236 4.80 -25.78 1.30
CA GLY A 236 4.10 -25.45 0.06
C GLY A 236 5.02 -25.49 -1.15
N ASP A 237 4.48 -25.97 -2.26
CA ASP A 237 5.15 -25.92 -3.56
C ASP A 237 5.16 -24.47 -4.07
N ASN A 238 6.24 -23.75 -3.72
CA ASN A 238 6.49 -22.36 -4.05
C ASN A 238 7.56 -22.31 -5.17
N PRO A 239 7.17 -22.26 -6.46
CA PRO A 239 8.10 -22.25 -7.60
C PRO A 239 8.83 -20.90 -7.76
N GLY A 240 8.89 -20.11 -6.69
CA GLY A 240 9.46 -18.76 -6.70
C GLY A 240 10.94 -18.80 -7.03
N LYS A 241 11.38 -17.78 -7.80
CA LYS A 241 12.81 -17.55 -8.02
C LYS A 241 13.53 -17.41 -6.67
N PRO A 242 14.80 -17.84 -6.57
CA PRO A 242 15.58 -17.66 -5.36
C PRO A 242 15.64 -16.18 -4.97
N PRO A 243 15.80 -15.88 -3.66
CA PRO A 243 15.89 -14.50 -3.18
C PRO A 243 16.94 -13.71 -3.96
N SER A 244 16.61 -12.50 -4.39
CA SER A 244 17.49 -11.68 -5.24
C SER A 244 17.45 -10.22 -4.83
N TYR A 245 18.62 -9.59 -4.79
CA TYR A 245 18.76 -8.16 -4.54
C TYR A 245 18.62 -7.32 -5.82
N GLY A 246 18.54 -7.97 -6.99
CA GLY A 246 18.55 -7.30 -8.29
C GLY A 246 19.92 -6.68 -8.65
N PRO A 247 20.00 -5.96 -9.78
CA PRO A 247 21.22 -5.31 -10.21
C PRO A 247 21.56 -4.10 -9.34
N ALA A 248 22.87 -3.89 -9.09
CA ALA A 248 23.41 -2.77 -8.31
C ALA A 248 22.70 -2.56 -6.95
N PRO A 249 22.74 -3.56 -6.05
CA PRO A 249 21.98 -3.56 -4.81
C PRO A 249 22.24 -2.31 -3.95
N GLN A 250 23.48 -1.83 -3.87
CA GLN A 250 23.84 -0.63 -3.13
C GLN A 250 23.12 0.64 -3.64
N LEU A 251 23.00 0.81 -4.96
CA LEU A 251 22.29 1.95 -5.55
C LEU A 251 20.78 1.85 -5.29
N TYR A 252 20.23 0.64 -5.42
CA TYR A 252 18.83 0.38 -5.13
C TYR A 252 18.50 0.62 -3.64
N LYS A 253 19.31 0.10 -2.71
CA LYS A 253 19.14 0.32 -1.26
C LYS A 253 19.20 1.80 -0.91
N TRP A 254 20.16 2.53 -1.46
CA TRP A 254 20.23 3.98 -1.31
C TRP A 254 18.98 4.68 -1.87
N ALA A 255 18.49 4.23 -3.03
CA ALA A 255 17.31 4.79 -3.67
C ALA A 255 16.03 4.59 -2.86
N ILE A 256 15.80 3.41 -2.28
CA ILE A 256 14.59 3.15 -1.47
C ILE A 256 14.60 3.92 -0.15
N TRP A 257 15.76 4.12 0.47
CA TRP A 257 15.87 4.95 1.68
C TRP A 257 15.65 6.43 1.41
N LYS A 258 16.16 6.95 0.29
CA LYS A 258 15.81 8.30 -0.17
C LYS A 258 14.32 8.46 -0.45
N GLN A 259 13.64 7.37 -0.83
CA GLN A 259 12.21 7.35 -1.16
C GLN A 259 11.32 6.88 -0.01
N ALA A 260 11.84 6.83 1.24
CA ALA A 260 11.14 6.28 2.40
C ALA A 260 9.75 6.90 2.65
N MET A 261 9.62 8.19 2.34
CA MET A 261 8.37 8.95 2.40
C MET A 261 7.97 9.54 1.03
N ARG A 262 8.39 8.92 -0.08
CA ARG A 262 8.04 9.38 -1.43
C ARG A 262 6.52 9.53 -1.59
N GLY A 263 6.11 10.71 -2.04
CA GLY A 263 4.78 11.12 -2.44
C GLY A 263 4.90 11.97 -3.70
N THR A 264 4.45 13.23 -3.64
CA THR A 264 4.39 14.13 -4.80
C THR A 264 5.58 15.08 -4.89
N PHE A 265 6.00 15.68 -3.77
CA PHE A 265 6.98 16.76 -3.77
C PHE A 265 8.33 16.27 -3.26
N GLN A 266 9.31 16.12 -4.16
CA GLN A 266 10.62 15.56 -3.86
C GLN A 266 11.30 16.18 -2.65
N TRP A 267 11.42 17.51 -2.62
CA TRP A 267 12.13 18.21 -1.56
C TRP A 267 11.40 18.16 -0.22
N VAL A 268 10.06 18.14 -0.25
CA VAL A 268 9.25 17.95 0.96
C VAL A 268 9.45 16.55 1.51
N ASP A 269 9.42 15.52 0.65
CA ASP A 269 9.58 14.14 1.08
C ASP A 269 10.98 13.87 1.64
N TYR A 270 12.03 14.44 1.03
CA TYR A 270 13.38 14.42 1.59
C TYR A 270 13.45 15.15 2.93
N GLY A 271 12.91 16.37 3.00
CA GLY A 271 12.88 17.15 4.23
C GLY A 271 12.17 16.42 5.37
N MET A 272 11.04 15.78 5.10
CA MET A 272 10.29 15.00 6.08
C MET A 272 11.04 13.74 6.51
N THR A 273 11.63 12.99 5.56
CA THR A 273 12.41 11.79 5.88
C THR A 273 13.60 12.15 6.78
N ILE A 274 14.32 13.23 6.45
CA ILE A 274 15.45 13.74 7.23
C ILE A 274 14.97 14.23 8.60
N ALA A 275 13.90 15.03 8.66
CA ALA A 275 13.37 15.55 9.93
C ALA A 275 12.92 14.44 10.87
N ILE A 276 12.26 13.39 10.35
CA ILE A 276 11.91 12.22 11.15
C ILE A 276 13.17 11.47 11.60
N GLY A 277 14.13 11.24 10.71
CA GLY A 277 15.40 10.60 11.09
C GLY A 277 16.12 11.35 12.22
N LEU A 278 16.25 12.68 12.09
CA LEU A 278 16.84 13.54 13.11
C LEU A 278 16.04 13.51 14.42
N LEU A 279 14.70 13.52 14.34
CA LEU A 279 13.85 13.40 15.52
C LEU A 279 14.04 12.07 16.24
N LEU A 280 14.14 10.95 15.51
CA LEU A 280 14.39 9.63 16.10
C LEU A 280 15.76 9.61 16.80
N VAL A 281 16.82 10.11 16.15
CA VAL A 281 18.17 10.19 16.73
C VAL A 281 18.19 11.11 17.95
N ALA A 282 17.60 12.29 17.87
CA ALA A 282 17.50 13.23 18.98
C ALA A 282 16.74 12.60 20.16
N SER A 283 15.69 11.84 19.90
CA SER A 283 14.89 11.17 20.94
C SER A 283 15.68 10.08 21.67
N LEU A 284 16.54 9.36 20.95
CA LEU A 284 17.49 8.42 21.57
C LEU A 284 18.53 9.19 22.42
N TRP A 285 19.09 10.27 21.88
CA TRP A 285 20.08 11.10 22.57
C TRP A 285 19.54 11.72 23.87
N PHE A 286 18.34 12.30 23.82
CA PHE A 286 17.68 12.93 24.97
C PHE A 286 16.92 11.95 25.87
N ARG A 287 17.04 10.63 25.63
CA ARG A 287 16.33 9.57 26.37
C ARG A 287 14.80 9.77 26.40
N LYS A 288 14.25 10.37 25.33
CA LYS A 288 12.81 10.56 25.09
C LYS A 288 12.27 9.45 24.18
N TRP A 289 12.63 8.21 24.54
CA TRP A 289 12.32 7.00 23.80
C TRP A 289 11.64 5.97 24.69
N ASP A 290 10.61 5.31 24.17
CA ASP A 290 9.94 4.18 24.80
C ASP A 290 10.37 2.88 24.10
N GLY A 291 11.09 2.05 24.86
CA GLY A 291 11.70 0.82 24.36
C GLY A 291 10.72 -0.29 23.98
N LYS A 292 9.43 -0.18 24.33
CA LYS A 292 8.43 -1.25 24.11
C LYS A 292 8.24 -1.61 22.63
N LEU A 293 8.42 -0.64 21.74
CA LEU A 293 8.37 -0.82 20.28
C LEU A 293 9.74 -0.60 19.62
N GLY A 294 10.75 -0.17 20.39
CA GLY A 294 12.02 0.27 19.85
C GLY A 294 12.79 -0.83 19.13
N TRP A 295 12.76 -2.05 19.68
CA TRP A 295 13.36 -3.22 19.03
C TRP A 295 12.64 -3.60 17.74
N ALA A 296 11.31 -3.53 17.73
CA ALA A 296 10.54 -3.79 16.51
C ALA A 296 10.88 -2.78 15.41
N ALA A 297 10.93 -1.48 15.75
CA ALA A 297 11.35 -0.44 14.82
C ALA A 297 12.77 -0.69 14.27
N LEU A 298 13.73 -0.99 15.15
CA LEU A 298 15.10 -1.28 14.77
C LEU A 298 15.19 -2.50 13.85
N ILE A 299 14.52 -3.60 14.19
CA ILE A 299 14.52 -4.83 13.40
C ILE A 299 13.95 -4.56 12.00
N MET A 300 12.86 -3.80 11.88
CA MET A 300 12.30 -3.44 10.56
C MET A 300 13.27 -2.57 9.74
N LEU A 301 13.85 -1.54 10.35
CA LEU A 301 14.81 -0.67 9.67
C LEU A 301 16.07 -1.43 9.23
N VAL A 302 16.62 -2.30 10.08
CA VAL A 302 17.76 -3.17 9.72
C VAL A 302 17.34 -4.18 8.64
N SER A 303 16.14 -4.75 8.73
CA SER A 303 15.61 -5.66 7.72
C SER A 303 15.50 -5.01 6.35
N SER A 304 15.22 -3.70 6.28
CA SER A 304 15.23 -2.98 4.99
C SER A 304 16.62 -2.91 4.33
N LEU A 305 17.70 -3.01 5.12
CA LEU A 305 19.07 -3.04 4.62
C LEU A 305 19.49 -4.46 4.23
N VAL A 306 19.11 -5.44 5.06
CA VAL A 306 19.59 -6.83 4.94
C VAL A 306 18.72 -7.69 4.04
N LEU A 307 17.39 -7.52 4.03
CA LEU A 307 16.52 -8.38 3.22
C LEU A 307 16.75 -8.15 1.72
N PRO A 308 16.69 -9.20 0.88
CA PRO A 308 16.68 -9.02 -0.57
C PRO A 308 15.43 -8.28 -1.05
N ARG A 309 15.57 -7.64 -2.22
CA ARG A 309 14.50 -6.94 -2.91
C ARG A 309 13.35 -7.90 -3.26
N HIS A 310 13.70 -9.07 -3.79
CA HIS A 310 12.77 -10.10 -4.22
C HIS A 310 12.80 -11.31 -3.28
N ILE A 311 11.65 -11.69 -2.72
CA ILE A 311 11.47 -12.88 -1.88
C ILE A 311 10.08 -13.48 -2.16
N PHE A 312 9.98 -14.81 -2.24
CA PHE A 312 8.73 -15.54 -2.48
C PHE A 312 7.98 -15.01 -3.72
N GLY A 313 8.72 -14.54 -4.73
CA GLY A 313 8.15 -13.96 -5.94
C GLY A 313 7.64 -12.52 -5.84
N GLY A 314 7.57 -11.94 -4.65
CA GLY A 314 7.25 -10.52 -4.47
C GLY A 314 8.44 -9.61 -4.79
N ASP A 315 8.15 -8.36 -5.13
CA ASP A 315 9.14 -7.26 -5.25
C ASP A 315 8.98 -6.27 -4.09
N LEU A 316 10.01 -5.50 -3.77
CA LEU A 316 10.02 -4.40 -2.79
C LEU A 316 9.81 -4.85 -1.34
N VAL A 317 10.21 -6.07 -0.98
CA VAL A 317 10.02 -6.62 0.38
C VAL A 317 10.75 -5.77 1.42
N ASP A 318 11.96 -5.34 1.09
CA ASP A 318 12.79 -4.45 1.90
C ASP A 318 12.24 -3.02 2.01
N ALA A 319 11.78 -2.43 0.90
CA ALA A 319 11.25 -1.07 0.89
C ALA A 319 10.03 -0.92 1.82
N ARG A 320 9.17 -1.94 1.89
CA ARG A 320 8.02 -1.97 2.81
C ARG A 320 8.45 -1.87 4.28
N MET A 321 9.61 -2.44 4.63
CA MET A 321 10.12 -2.40 6.01
C MET A 321 10.61 -1.00 6.42
N ILE A 322 10.98 -0.13 5.47
CA ILE A 322 11.41 1.24 5.78
C ILE A 322 10.23 2.04 6.33
N SER A 323 9.12 2.09 5.58
CA SER A 323 7.93 2.84 5.99
C SER A 323 7.32 2.29 7.28
N ALA A 324 7.24 0.96 7.42
CA ALA A 324 6.79 0.33 8.65
C ALA A 324 7.72 0.63 9.84
N GLY A 325 9.04 0.51 9.65
CA GLY A 325 10.03 0.77 10.68
C GLY A 325 10.07 2.23 11.14
N LEU A 326 9.95 3.19 10.21
CA LEU A 326 9.89 4.62 10.55
C LEU A 326 8.58 4.96 11.27
N MET A 327 7.44 4.41 10.82
CA MET A 327 6.15 4.58 11.48
C MET A 327 6.20 4.06 12.93
N VAL A 328 6.68 2.82 13.13
CA VAL A 328 6.84 2.23 14.47
C VAL A 328 7.89 2.97 15.29
N GLY A 329 8.97 3.46 14.66
CA GLY A 329 9.99 4.29 15.30
C GLY A 329 9.45 5.60 15.84
N VAL A 330 8.63 6.31 15.05
CA VAL A 330 7.91 7.52 15.51
C VAL A 330 6.93 7.16 16.63
N MET A 331 6.31 5.98 16.56
CA MET A 331 5.51 5.47 17.65
C MET A 331 6.33 5.13 18.90
N CYS A 332 7.65 5.21 18.91
CA CYS A 332 8.48 5.05 20.13
C CYS A 332 8.75 6.37 20.85
N LEU A 333 8.35 7.52 20.30
CA LEU A 333 8.59 8.83 20.90
C LEU A 333 7.88 8.97 22.24
N SER A 334 8.63 9.27 23.31
CA SER A 334 8.08 9.48 24.66
C SER A 334 7.99 10.95 25.07
N TRP A 335 8.28 11.88 24.14
CA TRP A 335 8.09 13.31 24.33
C TRP A 335 6.67 13.62 24.81
N ARG A 336 6.59 14.42 25.86
CA ARG A 336 5.36 15.11 26.25
C ARG A 336 5.44 16.51 25.69
N ALA A 337 4.35 16.93 25.06
CA ALA A 337 4.27 18.19 24.34
C ALA A 337 3.05 18.96 24.84
N PRO A 338 3.16 20.30 24.92
CA PRO A 338 2.01 21.15 25.20
C PRO A 338 0.98 21.04 24.07
N ARG A 339 -0.30 21.32 24.38
CA ARG A 339 -1.41 21.19 23.42
C ARG A 339 -1.17 21.94 22.12
N TRP A 340 -0.61 23.15 22.17
CA TRP A 340 -0.35 23.93 20.95
C TRP A 340 0.56 23.18 19.96
N LEU A 341 1.60 22.49 20.46
CA LEU A 341 2.52 21.74 19.61
C LEU A 341 1.84 20.49 19.04
N LEU A 342 1.02 19.81 19.85
CA LEU A 342 0.22 18.67 19.41
C LEU A 342 -0.84 19.02 18.36
N LEU A 343 -1.37 20.24 18.40
CA LEU A 343 -2.28 20.75 17.36
C LEU A 343 -1.54 21.09 16.05
N LEU A 344 -0.25 21.42 16.11
CA LEU A 344 0.57 21.70 14.93
C LEU A 344 1.12 20.43 14.25
N ILE A 345 1.37 19.36 15.00
CA ILE A 345 1.93 18.10 14.45
C ILE A 345 1.07 17.53 13.31
N PRO A 346 -0.27 17.46 13.41
CA PRO A 346 -1.13 17.04 12.31
C PRO A 346 -0.95 17.84 11.03
N ALA A 347 -0.42 19.06 11.05
CA ALA A 347 -0.18 19.86 9.84
C ALA A 347 0.75 19.13 8.86
N VAL A 348 1.70 18.32 9.35
CA VAL A 348 2.58 17.48 8.51
C VAL A 348 1.74 16.48 7.71
N PHE A 349 0.83 15.78 8.38
CA PHE A 349 -0.08 14.83 7.74
C PHE A 349 -1.10 15.52 6.84
N LEU A 350 -1.73 16.61 7.31
CA LEU A 350 -2.75 17.36 6.56
C LEU A 350 -2.17 17.99 5.29
N PHE A 351 -0.94 18.50 5.33
CA PHE A 351 -0.26 18.99 4.13
C PHE A 351 -0.07 17.85 3.11
N ARG A 352 0.40 16.67 3.57
CA ARG A 352 0.57 15.50 2.70
C ARG A 352 -0.73 15.01 2.10
N LEU A 353 -1.75 14.92 2.94
CA LEU A 353 -3.09 14.52 2.54
C LEU A 353 -3.68 15.50 1.53
N GLY A 354 -3.49 16.80 1.74
CA GLY A 354 -3.98 17.86 0.86
C GLY A 354 -3.43 17.72 -0.56
N TYR A 355 -2.11 17.64 -0.73
CA TYR A 355 -1.56 17.48 -2.08
C TYR A 355 -1.93 16.13 -2.70
N THR A 356 -1.93 15.05 -1.91
CA THR A 356 -2.29 13.71 -2.40
C THR A 356 -3.73 13.72 -2.93
N THR A 357 -4.63 14.40 -2.21
CA THR A 357 -6.03 14.58 -2.60
C THR A 357 -6.15 15.36 -3.91
N ILE A 358 -5.41 16.46 -4.06
CA ILE A 358 -5.43 17.29 -5.28
C ILE A 358 -4.89 16.51 -6.47
N ASP A 359 -3.75 15.83 -6.33
CA ASP A 359 -3.19 15.02 -7.42
C ASP A 359 -4.12 13.89 -7.81
N TRP A 360 -4.73 13.21 -6.84
CA TRP A 360 -5.65 12.11 -7.11
C TRP A 360 -6.90 12.57 -7.83
N GLU A 361 -7.44 13.73 -7.46
CA GLU A 361 -8.57 14.35 -8.16
C GLU A 361 -8.21 14.68 -9.61
N ARG A 362 -7.08 15.34 -9.84
CA ARG A 362 -6.58 15.69 -11.18
C ARG A 362 -6.32 14.45 -12.02
N ASP A 363 -5.52 13.52 -11.51
CA ASP A 363 -5.08 12.35 -12.25
C ASP A 363 -6.25 11.36 -12.48
N SER A 364 -7.26 11.36 -11.60
CA SER A 364 -8.52 10.64 -11.83
C SER A 364 -9.33 11.23 -12.98
N ARG A 365 -9.33 12.56 -13.18
CA ARG A 365 -9.97 13.17 -14.36
C ARG A 365 -9.22 12.79 -15.64
N GLU A 366 -7.90 12.83 -15.62
CA GLU A 366 -7.08 12.39 -16.76
C GLU A 366 -7.26 10.89 -17.07
N THR A 367 -7.40 10.07 -16.03
CA THR A 367 -7.74 8.65 -16.18
C THR A 367 -9.10 8.49 -16.83
N ALA A 368 -10.10 9.28 -16.42
CA ALA A 368 -11.43 9.26 -17.04
C ALA A 368 -11.36 9.61 -18.54
N GLU A 369 -10.59 10.63 -18.91
CA GLU A 369 -10.36 11.01 -20.31
C GLU A 369 -9.68 9.89 -21.08
N ALA A 370 -8.61 9.29 -20.53
CA ALA A 370 -7.91 8.18 -21.18
C ALA A 370 -8.81 6.95 -21.35
N LEU A 371 -9.72 6.68 -20.42
CA LEU A 371 -10.66 5.56 -20.51
C LEU A 371 -11.68 5.69 -21.64
N THR A 372 -11.92 6.90 -22.17
CA THR A 372 -12.75 7.09 -23.38
C THR A 372 -12.14 6.44 -24.63
N ALA A 373 -10.85 6.09 -24.59
CA ALA A 373 -10.21 5.24 -25.59
C ALA A 373 -10.95 3.91 -25.76
N LEU A 374 -11.52 3.36 -24.67
CA LEU A 374 -12.20 2.07 -24.68
C LEU A 374 -13.64 2.15 -25.19
N ASP A 375 -14.20 3.36 -25.32
CA ASP A 375 -15.59 3.54 -25.73
C ASP A 375 -15.82 3.00 -27.15
N GLY A 376 -16.81 2.13 -27.31
CA GLY A 376 -17.16 1.52 -28.60
C GLY A 376 -16.25 0.36 -29.03
N LEU A 377 -15.26 -0.03 -28.23
CA LEU A 377 -14.53 -1.27 -28.46
C LEU A 377 -15.41 -2.50 -28.18
N PRO A 378 -15.25 -3.59 -28.95
CA PRO A 378 -16.03 -4.80 -28.71
C PRO A 378 -15.61 -5.48 -27.40
N ARG A 379 -16.54 -6.22 -26.78
CA ARG A 379 -16.16 -7.18 -25.72
C ARG A 379 -15.15 -8.17 -26.28
N GLY A 380 -14.18 -8.55 -25.44
CA GLY A 380 -13.07 -9.41 -25.81
C GLY A 380 -11.97 -8.73 -26.63
N ALA A 381 -11.97 -7.39 -26.75
CA ALA A 381 -10.95 -6.67 -27.52
C ALA A 381 -9.52 -7.02 -27.06
N LYS A 382 -8.62 -7.24 -28.02
CA LYS A 382 -7.19 -7.49 -27.78
C LYS A 382 -6.43 -6.18 -27.87
N VAL A 383 -5.95 -5.67 -26.73
CA VAL A 383 -5.36 -4.34 -26.60
C VAL A 383 -3.96 -4.44 -25.98
N ALA A 384 -2.94 -4.11 -26.77
CA ALA A 384 -1.60 -3.89 -26.28
C ALA A 384 -1.55 -2.51 -25.64
N SER A 385 -1.12 -2.42 -24.39
CA SER A 385 -0.96 -1.15 -23.71
C SER A 385 0.50 -0.74 -23.64
N TYR A 386 0.77 0.54 -23.84
CA TYR A 386 2.10 1.12 -23.69
C TYR A 386 2.00 2.41 -22.87
N VAL A 387 2.49 2.37 -21.63
CA VAL A 387 2.43 3.48 -20.69
C VAL A 387 3.82 4.05 -20.44
N VAL A 388 3.95 5.36 -20.51
CA VAL A 388 5.21 6.07 -20.29
C VAL A 388 5.22 6.68 -18.90
N THR A 389 6.23 6.32 -18.11
CA THR A 389 6.57 6.96 -16.83
C THR A 389 7.86 7.76 -17.02
N GLU A 390 7.78 9.08 -16.84
CA GLU A 390 8.93 9.97 -16.97
C GLU A 390 9.84 9.86 -15.74
N ARG A 391 11.12 9.50 -15.93
CA ARG A 391 12.08 9.35 -14.82
C ARG A 391 12.37 10.64 -14.06
N SER A 392 12.13 11.79 -14.70
CA SER A 392 12.27 13.11 -14.07
C SER A 392 11.12 13.43 -13.12
N GLU A 393 9.98 12.75 -13.25
CA GLU A 393 8.85 12.95 -12.37
C GLU A 393 9.08 12.23 -11.03
N TRP A 394 8.96 12.98 -9.94
CA TRP A 394 9.09 12.42 -8.60
C TRP A 394 7.83 11.68 -8.14
N GLY A 395 6.64 12.14 -8.56
CA GLY A 395 5.37 11.49 -8.24
C GLY A 395 5.31 10.04 -8.72
N PHE A 396 4.32 9.30 -8.23
CA PHE A 396 3.97 8.00 -8.78
C PHE A 396 3.06 8.19 -9.98
N ASN A 397 3.29 7.44 -11.06
CA ASN A 397 2.37 7.42 -12.19
C ASN A 397 1.21 6.46 -11.89
N GLY A 398 0.08 7.01 -11.41
CA GLY A 398 -1.12 6.21 -11.11
C GLY A 398 -1.74 5.49 -12.31
N LYS A 399 -1.33 5.84 -13.53
CA LYS A 399 -1.82 5.26 -14.79
C LYS A 399 -0.95 4.11 -15.31
N GLU A 400 0.12 3.69 -14.62
CA GLU A 400 1.01 2.61 -15.12
C GLU A 400 0.22 1.37 -15.54
N HIS A 401 -0.72 0.92 -14.71
CA HIS A 401 -1.53 -0.26 -15.02
C HIS A 401 -2.91 0.07 -15.62
N ILE A 402 -3.14 1.26 -16.19
CA ILE A 402 -4.47 1.71 -16.67
C ILE A 402 -5.17 0.70 -17.61
N CYS A 403 -4.39 -0.07 -18.37
CA CYS A 403 -4.87 -1.20 -19.17
C CYS A 403 -5.63 -2.28 -18.41
N GLY A 404 -5.53 -2.38 -17.09
CA GLY A 404 -6.38 -3.25 -16.28
C GLY A 404 -7.87 -3.01 -16.54
N TYR A 405 -8.24 -1.77 -16.91
CA TYR A 405 -9.62 -1.44 -17.29
C TYR A 405 -10.10 -2.11 -18.59
N VAL A 406 -9.18 -2.54 -19.47
CA VAL A 406 -9.52 -3.36 -20.65
C VAL A 406 -10.12 -4.69 -20.20
N VAL A 407 -9.57 -5.31 -19.16
CA VAL A 407 -10.10 -6.55 -18.59
C VAL A 407 -11.42 -6.26 -17.89
N THR A 408 -11.47 -5.25 -17.01
CA THR A 408 -12.65 -5.02 -16.15
C THR A 408 -13.89 -4.56 -16.92
N ARG A 409 -13.73 -3.84 -18.03
CA ARG A 409 -14.86 -3.26 -18.78
C ARG A 409 -15.22 -4.05 -20.03
N LEU A 410 -14.25 -4.72 -20.63
CA LEU A 410 -14.44 -5.38 -21.93
C LEU A 410 -14.21 -6.89 -21.87
N ASP A 411 -13.80 -7.46 -20.73
CA ASP A 411 -13.27 -8.83 -20.67
C ASP A 411 -12.13 -9.06 -21.68
N GLY A 412 -11.35 -8.01 -21.93
CA GLY A 412 -10.36 -7.96 -23.02
C GLY A 412 -9.01 -8.58 -22.69
N PHE A 413 -8.19 -8.75 -23.73
CA PHE A 413 -6.82 -9.27 -23.63
C PHE A 413 -5.81 -8.13 -23.53
N THR A 414 -4.96 -8.12 -22.50
CA THR A 414 -3.95 -7.06 -22.31
C THR A 414 -2.69 -7.51 -21.58
N ASN A 415 -1.59 -6.77 -21.78
CA ASN A 415 -0.23 -7.14 -21.40
C ASN A 415 0.29 -6.50 -20.11
N CYS A 416 -0.58 -6.03 -19.22
CA CYS A 416 -0.16 -5.43 -17.93
C CYS A 416 -0.57 -6.21 -16.69
N ASN A 417 -1.13 -7.39 -16.90
CA ASN A 417 -1.59 -8.26 -15.83
C ASN A 417 -0.42 -8.88 -15.06
N PHE A 418 -0.55 -8.93 -13.74
CA PHE A 418 0.36 -9.66 -12.85
C PHE A 418 0.18 -11.18 -13.01
N ALA A 419 0.95 -11.77 -13.91
CA ALA A 419 0.87 -13.20 -14.27
C ALA A 419 2.26 -13.85 -14.32
N LEU A 420 2.97 -13.83 -13.20
CA LEU A 420 4.28 -14.46 -13.07
C LEU A 420 4.06 -15.93 -12.67
N PRO A 421 4.55 -16.89 -13.47
CA PRO A 421 4.41 -18.32 -13.18
C PRO A 421 4.92 -18.65 -11.77
N GLY A 422 4.13 -19.45 -11.05
CA GLY A 422 4.45 -19.88 -9.67
C GLY A 422 4.22 -18.82 -8.58
N ILE A 423 3.95 -17.57 -8.94
CA ILE A 423 3.79 -16.46 -7.99
C ILE A 423 2.34 -15.98 -7.97
N HIS A 424 1.74 -15.78 -9.14
CA HIS A 424 0.37 -15.31 -9.26
C HIS A 424 -0.60 -16.46 -9.54
N MET A 425 -1.82 -16.33 -9.01
CA MET A 425 -2.94 -17.26 -9.27
C MET A 425 -3.44 -17.19 -10.72
N MET A 426 -3.10 -16.11 -11.42
CA MET A 426 -3.51 -15.82 -12.78
C MET A 426 -2.38 -16.17 -13.76
N THR A 427 -2.77 -16.75 -14.90
CA THR A 427 -1.92 -17.00 -16.07
C THR A 427 -2.54 -16.34 -17.31
N ILE A 428 -1.70 -16.09 -18.31
CA ILE A 428 -2.11 -15.47 -19.57
C ILE A 428 -1.95 -16.52 -20.67
N ASN A 429 -3.02 -16.77 -21.41
CA ASN A 429 -3.06 -17.74 -22.50
C ASN A 429 -2.78 -16.99 -23.81
N GLY A 430 -1.53 -17.00 -24.27
CA GLY A 430 -1.10 -16.35 -25.51
C GLY A 430 -0.21 -15.11 -25.28
N GLY A 431 0.05 -14.36 -26.36
CA GLY A 431 0.89 -13.16 -26.33
C GLY A 431 2.40 -13.39 -26.18
N GLY A 432 2.83 -14.61 -25.85
CA GLY A 432 4.25 -14.93 -25.69
C GLY A 432 4.86 -14.39 -24.38
N PRO A 433 6.19 -14.53 -24.20
CA PRO A 433 6.86 -14.27 -22.92
C PRO A 433 6.87 -12.80 -22.48
N PHE A 434 6.64 -11.88 -23.42
CA PHE A 434 6.66 -10.43 -23.22
C PHE A 434 5.25 -9.82 -23.11
N PHE A 435 4.19 -10.62 -23.02
CA PHE A 435 2.81 -10.11 -22.89
C PHE A 435 2.30 -10.16 -21.45
N ARG A 436 2.94 -9.39 -20.57
CA ARG A 436 2.63 -9.30 -19.12
C ARG A 436 3.35 -8.10 -18.50
N ASP A 437 3.04 -7.75 -17.25
CA ASP A 437 3.90 -6.83 -16.49
C ASP A 437 5.36 -7.34 -16.47
N PRO A 438 6.37 -6.47 -16.70
CA PRO A 438 6.31 -5.01 -16.88
C PRO A 438 6.38 -4.53 -18.34
N PHE A 439 6.09 -5.38 -19.32
CA PHE A 439 6.27 -5.05 -20.73
C PHE A 439 5.26 -4.02 -21.28
N HIS A 440 4.29 -3.59 -20.48
CA HIS A 440 3.38 -2.51 -20.80
C HIS A 440 3.94 -1.11 -20.47
N ARG A 441 5.05 -1.00 -19.73
CA ARG A 441 5.55 0.29 -19.24
C ARG A 441 6.97 0.62 -19.70
N LEU A 442 7.21 1.91 -19.95
CA LEU A 442 8.51 2.48 -20.26
C LEU A 442 8.90 3.51 -19.20
N ASN A 443 10.02 3.26 -18.50
CA ASN A 443 10.69 4.28 -17.70
C ASN A 443 11.52 5.19 -18.62
N HIS A 444 10.92 6.27 -19.09
CA HIS A 444 11.45 7.17 -20.11
C HIS A 444 12.42 8.20 -19.54
N ARG A 445 13.48 8.50 -20.30
CA ARG A 445 14.46 9.54 -19.97
C ARG A 445 14.23 10.71 -20.91
N ALA A 446 13.95 11.89 -20.35
CA ALA A 446 13.75 13.12 -21.10
C ALA A 446 14.77 13.30 -22.24
N GLY A 447 14.27 13.64 -23.43
CA GLY A 447 15.07 13.83 -24.64
C GLY A 447 15.40 12.55 -25.43
N ARG A 448 15.04 11.36 -24.94
CA ARG A 448 15.09 10.13 -25.76
C ARG A 448 13.85 10.06 -26.65
N LYS A 449 14.01 9.52 -27.86
CA LYS A 449 12.87 9.21 -28.73
C LYS A 449 12.26 7.89 -28.28
N ILE A 450 10.94 7.81 -28.32
CA ILE A 450 10.20 6.57 -28.12
C ILE A 450 9.95 5.97 -29.51
N ASP A 451 10.36 4.73 -29.74
CA ASP A 451 10.14 4.00 -30.98
C ASP A 451 9.37 2.71 -30.65
N LEU A 452 8.16 2.57 -31.21
CA LEU A 452 7.28 1.43 -30.97
C LEU A 452 7.26 0.46 -32.15
N SER A 453 8.12 0.63 -33.16
CA SER A 453 8.11 -0.21 -34.37
C SER A 453 8.23 -1.71 -34.06
N ASP A 454 9.08 -2.07 -33.09
CA ASP A 454 9.31 -3.46 -32.66
C ASP A 454 8.62 -3.78 -31.32
N TYR A 455 7.50 -3.13 -31.01
CA TYR A 455 6.81 -3.36 -29.75
C TYR A 455 6.06 -4.71 -29.74
N ASN A 456 6.72 -5.75 -29.22
CA ASN A 456 6.25 -7.13 -29.29
C ASN A 456 4.79 -7.36 -28.85
N PRO A 457 4.26 -6.79 -27.74
CA PRO A 457 2.86 -6.97 -27.38
C PRO A 457 1.87 -6.55 -28.47
N ALA A 458 2.19 -5.54 -29.29
CA ALA A 458 1.35 -5.10 -30.40
C ALA A 458 1.26 -6.14 -31.54
N GLU A 459 2.12 -7.15 -31.57
CA GLU A 459 2.06 -8.24 -32.53
C GLU A 459 0.89 -9.21 -32.27
N HIS A 460 0.34 -9.21 -31.07
CA HIS A 460 -0.66 -10.16 -30.59
C HIS A 460 -2.06 -9.54 -30.43
N THR A 461 -2.24 -8.30 -30.87
CA THR A 461 -3.43 -7.49 -30.58
C THR A 461 -3.94 -6.76 -31.81
N ASP A 462 -5.20 -6.33 -31.76
CA ASP A 462 -5.83 -5.53 -32.81
C ASP A 462 -5.73 -4.03 -32.53
N TYR A 463 -5.53 -3.67 -31.26
CA TYR A 463 -5.47 -2.30 -30.77
C TYR A 463 -4.19 -2.05 -29.97
N LEU A 464 -3.65 -0.85 -30.10
CA LEU A 464 -2.55 -0.32 -29.31
C LEU A 464 -3.05 0.90 -28.54
N TRP A 465 -3.08 0.81 -27.22
CA TRP A 465 -3.43 1.90 -26.33
C TRP A 465 -2.18 2.48 -25.68
N TYR A 466 -1.84 3.69 -26.10
CA TYR A 466 -0.70 4.42 -25.59
C TYR A 466 -1.14 5.48 -24.58
N VAL A 467 -0.39 5.61 -23.47
CA VAL A 467 -0.60 6.64 -22.45
C VAL A 467 0.75 7.24 -22.05
N GLY A 468 0.95 8.52 -22.30
CA GLY A 468 2.22 9.21 -22.02
C GLY A 468 2.22 10.66 -22.50
N GLN A 469 3.05 11.50 -21.87
CA GLN A 469 3.22 12.90 -22.27
C GLN A 469 4.11 13.04 -23.52
N THR A 470 5.19 12.27 -23.58
CA THR A 470 6.06 12.20 -24.77
C THR A 470 5.37 11.35 -25.83
N TRP A 471 5.31 11.78 -27.09
CA TRP A 471 4.72 10.98 -28.18
C TRP A 471 5.77 10.08 -28.85
N PRO A 472 5.37 8.87 -29.31
CA PRO A 472 6.28 7.99 -30.04
C PRO A 472 6.60 8.56 -31.42
N SER A 473 7.86 8.39 -31.84
CA SER A 473 8.37 8.78 -33.15
C SER A 473 7.96 7.81 -34.26
N LYS A 474 7.63 6.56 -33.91
CA LYS A 474 7.13 5.52 -34.83
C LYS A 474 6.14 4.62 -34.10
N LEU A 475 5.15 4.14 -34.85
CA LEU A 475 4.17 3.15 -34.43
C LEU A 475 4.54 1.75 -34.94
N PRO A 476 4.03 0.67 -34.35
CA PRO A 476 4.16 -0.67 -34.92
C PRO A 476 3.53 -0.72 -36.31
N ALA A 477 4.09 -1.55 -37.20
CA ALA A 477 3.66 -1.62 -38.58
C ALA A 477 2.16 -1.95 -38.71
N GLY A 478 1.46 -1.16 -39.54
CA GLY A 478 0.03 -1.34 -39.84
C GLY A 478 -0.93 -0.71 -38.84
N TYR A 479 -0.46 -0.18 -37.70
CA TYR A 479 -1.30 0.54 -36.75
C TYR A 479 -1.56 1.98 -37.21
N GLN A 480 -2.81 2.41 -37.13
CA GLN A 480 -3.26 3.77 -37.43
C GLN A 480 -4.03 4.34 -36.25
N ILE A 481 -3.74 5.58 -35.86
CA ILE A 481 -4.42 6.25 -34.75
C ILE A 481 -5.88 6.51 -35.14
N GLU A 482 -6.82 5.94 -34.39
CA GLU A 482 -8.26 6.16 -34.58
C GLU A 482 -8.80 7.22 -33.62
N LYS A 483 -8.26 7.27 -32.39
CA LYS A 483 -8.66 8.20 -31.34
C LYS A 483 -7.44 8.72 -30.60
N SER A 484 -7.50 9.96 -30.13
CA SER A 484 -6.45 10.56 -29.33
C SER A 484 -7.00 11.59 -28.36
N GLY A 485 -6.34 11.71 -27.21
CA GLY A 485 -6.49 12.82 -26.28
C GLY A 485 -5.15 13.51 -26.04
N ARG A 486 -5.08 14.31 -24.98
CA ARG A 486 -3.88 15.10 -24.66
C ARG A 486 -2.64 14.25 -24.38
N THR A 487 -2.82 13.15 -23.66
CA THR A 487 -1.74 12.29 -23.15
C THR A 487 -1.95 10.81 -23.48
N TRP A 488 -2.78 10.52 -24.47
CA TRP A 488 -3.09 9.14 -24.86
C TRP A 488 -3.54 9.05 -26.31
N PHE A 489 -3.38 7.88 -26.91
CA PHE A 489 -4.02 7.54 -28.17
C PHE A 489 -4.40 6.06 -28.22
N LEU A 490 -5.43 5.76 -29.00
CA LEU A 490 -5.78 4.42 -29.42
C LEU A 490 -5.50 4.28 -30.91
N ALA A 491 -4.64 3.34 -31.27
CA ALA A 491 -4.39 2.95 -32.65
C ALA A 491 -4.98 1.57 -32.91
N ARG A 492 -5.47 1.36 -34.13
CA ARG A 492 -6.01 0.07 -34.61
C ARG A 492 -5.19 -0.45 -35.78
N LEU A 493 -5.04 -1.76 -35.84
CA LEU A 493 -4.41 -2.43 -36.96
C LEU A 493 -5.30 -2.36 -38.21
N ALA A 494 -4.82 -1.74 -39.29
CA ALA A 494 -5.59 -1.45 -40.50
C ALA A 494 -6.05 -2.70 -41.28
N LYS A 495 -5.35 -3.83 -41.13
CA LYS A 495 -5.75 -5.14 -41.66
C LYS A 495 -5.61 -6.18 -40.53
N PRO A 496 -6.70 -6.88 -40.14
CA PRO A 496 -6.60 -7.94 -39.15
C PRO A 496 -5.61 -9.01 -39.63
N ARG A 497 -4.72 -9.46 -38.76
CA ARG A 497 -3.83 -10.59 -39.08
C ARG A 497 -4.69 -11.85 -39.28
N PRO A 498 -4.36 -12.73 -40.24
CA PRO A 498 -5.07 -14.00 -40.37
C PRO A 498 -5.04 -14.74 -39.03
N ARG A 499 -6.21 -15.20 -38.57
CA ARG A 499 -6.33 -15.98 -37.32
C ARG A 499 -5.53 -17.28 -37.51
N SER A 500 -4.47 -17.46 -36.72
CA SER A 500 -3.67 -18.70 -36.66
C SER A 500 -4.37 -19.78 -35.86
#